data_AF-A0A441I9S4-F1
#
_entry.id   AF-A0A441I9S4-F1
#
_cell.length_a   1.000
_cell.length_b   1.000
_cell.length_c   1.000
_cell.angle_alpha   90.00
_cell.angle_beta   90.00
_cell.angle_gamma   90.00
#
_symmetry.space_group_name_H-M   'P 1'
#
loop_
_entity.id
_entity.type
_entity.pdbx_description
1 polymer ?
#
loop_
_entity_poly.entity_id
_entity_poly.type
_entity_poly.pdbx_seq_one_letter_code
_entity_poly.pdbx_strand_id
1 'polypeptide(L)'
;MSLVNAMLRMLAVQALRGNTIAADGVTDSSIEALSSIMSDRQAPVILVRIDESKYAGQNEGFFVTSGTVTFALDLIVASSVTYQTTDGQAVNQIEIAPTDAGLEFSLDMLDRQWRRVLSDPNNAFAECFRSLVAAIGPVKAARGVDPEGGRKHAIRMVEIEIEPVCDPAPGAELPPVIDAALTQLATVPDYQSAVVIMRGEFAKGFDLMSWQKIQSTLMTTAAVPAMLGVAPPDAGEVVGFDQVGTVINGEQTELTDDILPDPDLGGSA
;
A
#
# COMPACT_ATOMS: atom_id res chain seq x y z
N MET A 1 0.27 2.18 -11.09
CA MET A 1 0.40 1.02 -10.18
C MET A 1 1.60 1.27 -9.29
N SER A 2 1.41 1.20 -7.97
CA SER A 2 2.41 1.53 -6.94
C SER A 2 2.74 0.29 -6.08
N LEU A 3 3.90 0.28 -5.40
CA LEU A 3 4.27 -0.78 -4.46
C LEU A 3 3.36 -0.79 -3.22
N VAL A 4 2.95 0.39 -2.73
CA VAL A 4 1.94 0.48 -1.67
C VAL A 4 0.63 -0.21 -2.07
N ASN A 5 0.18 -0.08 -3.33
CA ASN A 5 -1.01 -0.79 -3.79
C ASN A 5 -0.86 -2.33 -3.76
N ALA A 6 0.34 -2.86 -4.00
CA ALA A 6 0.60 -4.30 -3.85
C ALA A 6 0.53 -4.70 -2.36
N MET A 7 1.12 -3.90 -1.48
CA MET A 7 1.06 -4.12 -0.03
C MET A 7 -0.38 -4.12 0.49
N LEU A 8 -1.22 -3.19 0.03
CA LEU A 8 -2.64 -3.11 0.41
C LEU A 8 -3.38 -4.41 0.10
N ARG A 9 -3.16 -5.01 -1.09
CA ARG A 9 -3.77 -6.30 -1.42
C ARG A 9 -3.24 -7.42 -0.55
N MET A 10 -1.92 -7.51 -0.39
CA MET A 10 -1.28 -8.54 0.45
C MET A 10 -1.77 -8.49 1.90
N LEU A 11 -1.87 -7.29 2.47
CA LEU A 11 -2.38 -7.06 3.82
C LEU A 11 -3.86 -7.42 3.95
N ALA A 12 -4.68 -6.99 2.99
CA ALA A 12 -6.11 -7.32 3.00
C ALA A 12 -6.34 -8.83 2.90
N VAL A 13 -5.58 -9.54 2.06
CA VAL A 13 -5.64 -11.01 1.97
C VAL A 13 -5.35 -11.65 3.33
N GLN A 14 -4.26 -11.24 3.99
CA GLN A 14 -3.87 -11.81 5.27
C GLN A 14 -4.81 -11.43 6.41
N ALA A 15 -5.38 -10.23 6.37
CA ALA A 15 -6.39 -9.82 7.34
C ALA A 15 -7.66 -10.68 7.21
N LEU A 16 -8.14 -10.88 5.99
CA LEU A 16 -9.42 -11.56 5.70
C LEU A 16 -9.34 -13.09 5.79
N ARG A 17 -8.19 -13.68 5.45
CA ARG A 17 -7.98 -15.13 5.48
C ARG A 17 -8.19 -15.67 6.90
N GLY A 18 -8.98 -16.74 7.02
CA GLY A 18 -9.34 -17.35 8.30
C GLY A 18 -10.28 -16.53 9.20
N ASN A 19 -10.58 -15.28 8.83
CA ASN A 19 -11.43 -14.37 9.62
C ASN A 19 -12.82 -14.15 9.01
N THR A 20 -13.12 -14.84 7.91
CA THR A 20 -14.39 -14.82 7.19
C THR A 20 -14.83 -16.24 6.86
N ILE A 21 -16.07 -16.42 6.41
CA ILE A 21 -16.58 -17.72 5.94
C ILE A 21 -15.91 -18.24 4.67
N ALA A 22 -15.12 -17.41 3.98
CA ALA A 22 -14.25 -17.87 2.91
C ALA A 22 -13.06 -18.68 3.44
N ALA A 23 -12.73 -18.57 4.72
CA ALA A 23 -11.59 -19.22 5.38
C ALA A 23 -10.29 -18.99 4.57
N ASP A 24 -9.71 -20.05 4.00
CA ASP A 24 -8.50 -19.96 3.16
C ASP A 24 -8.77 -19.46 1.74
N GLY A 25 -10.04 -19.21 1.39
CA GLY A 25 -10.52 -18.81 0.07
C GLY A 25 -10.34 -17.33 -0.22
N VAL A 26 -9.33 -16.72 0.38
CA VAL A 26 -8.99 -15.31 0.15
C VAL A 26 -7.69 -15.26 -0.64
N THR A 27 -7.73 -14.64 -1.81
CA THR A 27 -6.61 -14.61 -2.75
C THR A 27 -6.34 -13.20 -3.26
N ASP A 28 -5.07 -12.88 -3.47
CA ASP A 28 -4.63 -11.67 -4.18
C ASP A 28 -4.78 -11.97 -5.67
N SER A 29 -5.54 -11.15 -6.39
CA SER A 29 -5.65 -11.08 -7.85
C SER A 29 -5.33 -12.39 -8.60
N SER A 30 -6.36 -13.13 -9.01
CA SER A 30 -6.15 -14.29 -9.87
C SER A 30 -6.08 -13.85 -11.34
N ILE A 31 -5.02 -14.29 -12.05
CA ILE A 31 -4.99 -14.28 -13.52
C ILE A 31 -5.93 -15.37 -14.07
N GLU A 32 -6.22 -16.38 -13.26
CA GLU A 32 -7.05 -17.52 -13.63
C GLU A 32 -8.52 -17.12 -13.75
N ALA A 33 -9.20 -17.68 -14.76
CA ALA A 33 -10.62 -17.45 -14.94
C ALA A 33 -11.40 -17.89 -13.69
N LEU A 34 -12.38 -17.07 -13.27
CA LEU A 34 -13.22 -17.35 -12.10
C LEU A 34 -13.85 -18.75 -12.14
N SER A 35 -14.22 -19.22 -13.32
CA SER A 35 -14.76 -20.56 -13.55
C SER A 35 -13.79 -21.68 -13.16
N SER A 36 -12.49 -21.49 -13.33
CA SER A 36 -11.45 -22.44 -12.91
C SER A 36 -11.37 -22.51 -11.38
N ILE A 37 -11.27 -21.35 -10.73
CA ILE A 37 -11.22 -21.22 -9.26
C ILE A 37 -12.43 -21.90 -8.59
N MET A 38 -13.61 -21.76 -9.19
CA MET A 38 -14.87 -22.32 -8.68
C MET A 38 -15.11 -23.78 -9.05
N SER A 39 -14.46 -24.29 -10.10
CA SER A 39 -14.60 -25.69 -10.48
C SER A 39 -14.00 -26.64 -9.42
N ASP A 40 -12.90 -26.21 -8.79
CA ASP A 40 -12.17 -26.97 -7.78
C ASP A 40 -12.61 -26.68 -6.33
N ARG A 41 -13.35 -25.58 -6.10
CA ARG A 41 -13.69 -25.14 -4.74
C ARG A 41 -15.19 -25.13 -4.46
N GLN A 42 -15.59 -25.90 -3.46
CA GLN A 42 -16.96 -25.90 -2.91
C GLN A 42 -17.11 -24.98 -1.69
N ALA A 43 -16.34 -23.91 -1.60
CA ALA A 43 -16.36 -22.97 -0.48
C ALA A 43 -16.34 -21.52 -0.99
N PRO A 44 -16.87 -20.56 -0.21
CA PRO A 44 -16.85 -19.16 -0.59
C PRO A 44 -15.44 -18.64 -0.87
N VAL A 45 -15.35 -17.65 -1.76
CA VAL A 45 -14.09 -17.01 -2.16
C VAL A 45 -14.21 -15.49 -2.08
N ILE A 46 -13.11 -14.85 -1.68
CA ILE A 46 -12.89 -13.41 -1.78
C ILE A 46 -11.67 -13.19 -2.67
N LEU A 47 -11.86 -12.51 -3.80
CA LEU A 47 -10.76 -12.03 -4.63
C LEU A 47 -10.46 -10.58 -4.25
N VAL A 48 -9.21 -10.29 -3.92
CA VAL A 48 -8.74 -8.94 -3.58
C VAL A 48 -8.02 -8.34 -4.79
N ARG A 49 -8.45 -7.15 -5.23
CA ARG A 49 -7.90 -6.49 -6.43
C ARG A 49 -7.68 -5.00 -6.22
N ILE A 50 -6.82 -4.44 -7.06
CA ILE A 50 -6.67 -3.00 -7.28
C ILE A 50 -6.87 -2.79 -8.77
N ASP A 51 -7.88 -2.01 -9.14
CA ASP A 51 -8.34 -1.95 -10.53
C ASP A 51 -7.82 -0.69 -11.22
N GLU A 52 -8.34 0.46 -10.81
CA GLU A 52 -7.99 1.74 -11.38
C GLU A 52 -7.16 2.55 -10.36
N SER A 53 -6.23 3.36 -10.84
CA SER A 53 -5.52 4.34 -10.02
C SER A 53 -5.53 5.68 -10.74
N LYS A 54 -6.05 6.71 -10.08
CA LYS A 54 -6.18 8.08 -10.59
C LYS A 54 -5.31 8.99 -9.73
N TYR A 55 -4.30 9.57 -10.35
CA TYR A 55 -3.44 10.55 -9.70
C TYR A 55 -3.67 11.90 -10.36
N ALA A 56 -4.02 12.90 -9.56
CA ALA A 56 -4.24 14.26 -10.05
C ALA A 56 -2.93 15.06 -9.89
N GLY A 57 -1.97 14.86 -10.79
CA GLY A 57 -0.72 15.62 -10.76
C GLY A 57 -0.75 16.82 -11.70
N GLN A 58 -0.64 18.05 -11.16
CA GLN A 58 -0.11 19.18 -11.92
C GLN A 58 1.32 19.45 -11.43
N ASN A 59 2.32 19.09 -12.25
CA ASN A 59 3.75 19.39 -12.02
C ASN A 59 4.42 18.66 -10.83
N GLU A 60 3.87 17.54 -10.34
CA GLU A 60 4.42 16.79 -9.20
C GLU A 60 5.37 15.62 -9.58
N GLY A 61 5.69 15.48 -10.87
CA GLY A 61 6.44 14.33 -11.40
C GLY A 61 5.66 13.01 -11.31
N PHE A 62 6.38 11.88 -11.28
CA PHE A 62 5.77 10.54 -11.27
C PHE A 62 5.50 9.97 -9.87
N PHE A 63 6.15 10.51 -8.84
CA PHE A 63 5.92 10.14 -7.44
C PHE A 63 4.94 11.12 -6.81
N VAL A 64 3.72 11.12 -7.37
CA VAL A 64 2.63 12.05 -7.04
C VAL A 64 2.32 12.01 -5.54
N THR A 65 1.91 13.15 -4.97
CA THR A 65 1.66 13.28 -3.53
C THR A 65 0.22 12.93 -3.11
N SER A 66 -0.69 12.80 -4.07
CA SER A 66 -2.09 12.43 -3.84
C SER A 66 -2.71 11.70 -5.03
N GLY A 67 -3.67 10.82 -4.75
CA GLY A 67 -4.42 10.10 -5.76
C GLY A 67 -5.43 9.13 -5.15
N THR A 68 -6.43 8.76 -5.93
CA THR A 68 -7.42 7.76 -5.56
C THR A 68 -7.17 6.45 -6.28
N VAL A 69 -7.49 5.34 -5.62
CA VAL A 69 -7.35 3.99 -6.15
C VAL A 69 -8.63 3.21 -5.88
N THR A 70 -9.06 2.42 -6.86
CA THR A 70 -10.18 1.49 -6.69
C THR A 70 -9.66 0.18 -6.09
N PHE A 71 -9.87 0.01 -4.79
CA PHE A 71 -9.69 -1.26 -4.09
C PHE A 71 -10.96 -2.09 -4.22
N ALA A 72 -10.84 -3.32 -4.73
CA ALA A 72 -11.98 -4.14 -5.07
C ALA A 72 -11.96 -5.50 -4.37
N LEU A 73 -13.15 -5.98 -4.01
CA LEU A 73 -13.41 -7.30 -3.44
C LEU A 73 -14.50 -7.99 -4.27
N ASP A 74 -14.18 -9.12 -4.90
CA ASP A 74 -15.19 -9.97 -5.52
C ASP A 74 -15.55 -11.10 -4.56
N LEU A 75 -16.80 -11.10 -4.09
CA LEU A 75 -17.35 -12.09 -3.18
C LEU A 75 -18.08 -13.15 -4.00
N ILE A 76 -17.66 -14.40 -3.92
CA ILE A 76 -18.24 -15.49 -4.72
C ILE A 76 -18.69 -16.64 -3.83
N VAL A 77 -19.92 -17.13 -4.06
CA VAL A 77 -20.51 -18.29 -3.37
C VAL A 77 -21.16 -19.23 -4.40
N ALA A 78 -20.82 -20.53 -4.33
CA ALA A 78 -21.20 -21.53 -5.35
C ALA A 78 -21.89 -22.79 -4.79
N SER A 79 -21.92 -22.93 -3.46
CA SER A 79 -22.23 -24.19 -2.76
C SER A 79 -22.83 -23.92 -1.39
N SER A 80 -23.16 -24.98 -0.63
CA SER A 80 -23.57 -24.81 0.76
C SER A 80 -22.45 -24.16 1.57
N VAL A 81 -22.85 -23.29 2.50
CA VAL A 81 -21.92 -22.55 3.34
C VAL A 81 -22.14 -22.94 4.78
N THR A 82 -21.05 -23.28 5.45
CA THR A 82 -21.06 -23.62 6.86
C THR A 82 -20.70 -22.39 7.70
N TYR A 83 -21.53 -22.09 8.70
CA TYR A 83 -21.23 -21.09 9.72
C TYR A 83 -20.95 -21.77 11.04
N GLN A 84 -19.91 -21.32 11.73
CA GLN A 84 -19.74 -21.60 13.14
C GLN A 84 -20.31 -20.43 13.94
N THR A 85 -21.28 -20.73 14.81
CA THR A 85 -21.78 -19.79 15.82
C THR A 85 -21.42 -20.30 17.20
N THR A 86 -21.22 -19.41 18.15
CA THR A 86 -20.98 -19.76 19.55
C THR A 86 -22.13 -19.22 20.39
N ASP A 87 -22.97 -20.10 20.93
CA ASP A 87 -23.99 -19.74 21.91
C ASP A 87 -23.44 -20.00 23.31
N GLY A 88 -22.66 -19.04 23.83
CA GLY A 88 -22.04 -19.12 25.15
C GLY A 88 -20.86 -20.11 25.21
N GLN A 89 -21.14 -21.40 25.35
CA GLN A 89 -20.14 -22.46 25.60
C GLN A 89 -20.03 -23.51 24.47
N ALA A 90 -21.01 -23.57 23.56
CA ALA A 90 -21.04 -24.57 22.50
C ALA A 90 -20.83 -23.92 21.12
N VAL A 91 -19.95 -24.54 20.31
CA VAL A 91 -19.77 -24.21 18.90
C VAL A 91 -20.82 -24.99 18.10
N ASN A 92 -21.78 -24.28 17.51
CA ASN A 92 -22.80 -24.84 16.64
C ASN A 92 -22.40 -24.62 15.18
N GLN A 93 -22.55 -25.67 14.37
CA GLN A 93 -22.31 -25.63 12.93
C GLN A 93 -23.64 -25.55 12.19
N ILE A 94 -23.87 -24.46 11.45
CA ILE A 94 -25.09 -24.23 10.67
C ILE A 94 -24.74 -24.34 9.19
N GLU A 95 -25.36 -25.29 8.49
CA GLU A 95 -25.25 -25.39 7.04
C GLU A 95 -26.35 -24.58 6.35
N ILE A 96 -25.96 -23.67 5.46
CA ILE A 96 -26.86 -22.92 4.61
C ILE A 96 -26.93 -23.62 3.26
N ALA A 97 -28.12 -24.11 2.91
CA ALA A 97 -28.36 -24.78 1.63
C ALA A 97 -28.13 -23.84 0.43
N PRO A 98 -27.66 -24.36 -0.73
CA PRO A 98 -27.36 -23.58 -1.93
C PRO A 98 -28.64 -23.24 -2.71
N THR A 99 -29.58 -22.61 -2.01
CA THR A 99 -30.79 -22.00 -2.58
C THR A 99 -30.49 -20.54 -2.92
N ASP A 100 -31.27 -19.92 -3.80
CA ASP A 100 -31.06 -18.51 -4.17
C ASP A 100 -31.05 -17.60 -2.91
N ALA A 101 -31.95 -17.85 -1.94
CA ALA A 101 -31.97 -17.11 -0.66
C ALA A 101 -30.74 -17.40 0.23
N GLY A 102 -30.26 -18.64 0.25
CA GLY A 102 -29.07 -19.03 1.03
C GLY A 102 -27.77 -18.46 0.46
N LEU A 103 -27.67 -18.37 -0.87
CA LEU A 103 -26.55 -17.76 -1.56
C LEU A 103 -26.50 -16.24 -1.31
N GLU A 104 -27.64 -15.54 -1.44
CA GLU A 104 -27.72 -14.10 -1.13
C GLU A 104 -27.41 -13.81 0.34
N PHE A 105 -27.96 -14.59 1.27
CA PHE A 105 -27.62 -14.47 2.69
C PHE A 105 -26.11 -14.64 2.93
N SER A 106 -25.48 -15.56 2.21
CA SER A 106 -24.04 -15.79 2.35
C SER A 106 -23.20 -14.65 1.78
N LEU A 107 -23.65 -14.02 0.68
CA LEU A 107 -23.05 -12.79 0.18
C LEU A 107 -23.20 -11.63 1.17
N ASP A 108 -24.37 -11.45 1.77
CA ASP A 108 -24.62 -10.41 2.79
C ASP A 108 -23.74 -10.62 4.02
N MET A 109 -23.53 -11.87 4.41
CA MET A 109 -22.65 -12.19 5.53
C MET A 109 -21.18 -11.91 5.20
N LEU A 110 -20.69 -12.32 4.02
CA LEU A 110 -19.35 -11.95 3.56
C LEU A 110 -19.18 -10.43 3.52
N ASP A 111 -20.19 -9.71 3.02
CA ASP A 111 -20.21 -8.26 2.91
C ASP A 111 -20.04 -7.59 4.29
N ARG A 112 -20.75 -8.09 5.30
CA ARG A 112 -20.59 -7.64 6.69
C ARG A 112 -19.24 -8.02 7.28
N GLN A 113 -18.74 -9.21 6.98
CA GLN A 113 -17.52 -9.77 7.57
C GLN A 113 -16.27 -9.06 7.10
N TRP A 114 -16.11 -8.78 5.80
CA TRP A 114 -14.91 -8.10 5.32
C TRP A 114 -14.79 -6.70 5.94
N ARG A 115 -15.91 -5.97 6.07
CA ARG A 115 -15.95 -4.66 6.76
C ARG A 115 -15.55 -4.77 8.21
N ARG A 116 -16.05 -5.79 8.92
CA ARG A 116 -15.68 -6.02 10.33
C ARG A 116 -14.18 -6.26 10.45
N VAL A 117 -13.63 -7.12 9.61
CA VAL A 117 -12.25 -7.59 9.71
C VAL A 117 -11.26 -6.50 9.32
N LEU A 118 -11.48 -5.79 8.21
CA LEU A 118 -10.60 -4.68 7.80
C LEU A 118 -10.70 -3.46 8.75
N SER A 119 -11.71 -3.41 9.60
CA SER A 119 -11.86 -2.39 10.66
C SER A 119 -11.46 -2.87 12.05
N ASP A 120 -10.96 -4.11 12.20
CA ASP A 120 -10.60 -4.67 13.51
C ASP A 120 -9.26 -4.08 14.00
N PRO A 121 -9.23 -3.34 15.14
CA PRO A 121 -8.00 -2.81 15.73
C PRO A 121 -7.07 -3.90 16.29
N ASN A 122 -7.58 -5.10 16.53
CA ASN A 122 -6.78 -6.20 17.08
C ASN A 122 -6.20 -7.11 16.01
N ASN A 123 -6.54 -6.89 14.74
CA ASN A 123 -5.94 -7.61 13.61
C ASN A 123 -4.75 -6.81 13.08
N ALA A 124 -3.53 -7.31 13.30
CA ALA A 124 -2.29 -6.62 12.95
C ALA A 124 -2.17 -6.30 11.44
N PHE A 125 -2.64 -7.20 10.57
CA PHE A 125 -2.66 -6.95 9.12
C PHE A 125 -3.67 -5.88 8.75
N ALA A 126 -4.84 -5.88 9.39
CA ALA A 126 -5.85 -4.85 9.18
C ALA A 126 -5.39 -3.47 9.70
N GLU A 127 -4.67 -3.42 10.82
CA GLU A 127 -4.06 -2.19 11.34
C GLU A 127 -3.04 -1.60 10.35
N CYS A 128 -2.14 -2.43 9.83
CA CYS A 128 -1.21 -2.00 8.78
C CYS A 128 -1.97 -1.53 7.52
N PHE A 129 -3.01 -2.25 7.09
CA PHE A 129 -3.84 -1.86 5.95
C PHE A 129 -4.43 -0.45 6.15
N ARG A 130 -5.06 -0.20 7.30
CA ARG A 130 -5.65 1.11 7.63
C ARG A 130 -4.59 2.20 7.71
N SER A 131 -3.39 1.91 8.22
CA SER A 131 -2.30 2.90 8.29
C SER A 131 -1.81 3.38 6.93
N LEU A 132 -2.03 2.58 5.87
CA LEU A 132 -1.70 2.92 4.49
C LEU A 132 -2.85 3.58 3.73
N VAL A 133 -4.05 3.69 4.32
CA VAL A 133 -5.22 4.30 3.71
C VAL A 133 -5.53 5.62 4.42
N ALA A 134 -5.23 6.74 3.75
CA ALA A 134 -5.45 8.08 4.27
C ALA A 134 -6.94 8.46 4.28
N ALA A 135 -7.70 8.06 3.27
CA ALA A 135 -9.13 8.30 3.19
C ALA A 135 -9.87 7.15 2.50
N ILE A 136 -11.15 7.00 2.86
CA ILE A 136 -12.09 6.07 2.21
C ILE A 136 -13.19 6.91 1.55
N GLY A 137 -13.32 6.75 0.24
CA GLY A 137 -14.35 7.36 -0.58
C GLY A 137 -15.59 6.46 -0.74
N PRO A 138 -16.34 6.61 -1.84
CA PRO A 138 -17.54 5.83 -2.09
C PRO A 138 -17.29 4.32 -2.13
N VAL A 139 -18.23 3.56 -1.57
CA VAL A 139 -18.29 2.11 -1.68
C VAL A 139 -19.45 1.75 -2.60
N LYS A 140 -19.15 1.03 -3.69
CA LYS A 140 -20.14 0.52 -4.64
C LYS A 140 -20.16 -1.00 -4.54
N ALA A 141 -21.35 -1.58 -4.59
CA ALA A 141 -21.52 -3.02 -4.69
C ALA A 141 -22.49 -3.31 -5.83
N ALA A 142 -22.08 -4.20 -6.74
CA ALA A 142 -22.87 -4.62 -7.88
C ALA A 142 -22.91 -6.14 -7.95
N ARG A 143 -23.97 -6.67 -8.58
CA ARG A 143 -24.05 -8.10 -8.89
C ARG A 143 -23.08 -8.42 -10.02
N GLY A 144 -22.22 -9.42 -9.82
CA GLY A 144 -21.35 -9.94 -10.88
C GLY A 144 -22.11 -10.83 -11.87
N VAL A 145 -21.58 -10.97 -13.07
CA VAL A 145 -22.11 -11.85 -14.12
C VAL A 145 -21.35 -13.17 -14.08
N ASP A 146 -22.08 -14.29 -14.15
CA ASP A 146 -21.50 -15.63 -14.23
C ASP A 146 -20.92 -15.86 -15.65
N PRO A 147 -19.61 -16.10 -15.80
CA PRO A 147 -19.00 -16.39 -17.09
C PRO A 147 -19.29 -17.84 -17.49
N GLU A 148 -20.46 -18.08 -18.08
CA GLU A 148 -20.80 -19.23 -18.95
C GLU A 148 -20.61 -20.66 -18.37
N GLY A 149 -20.42 -20.83 -17.06
CA GLY A 149 -20.35 -22.16 -16.42
C GLY A 149 -21.72 -22.59 -15.92
N GLY A 150 -22.27 -23.71 -16.37
CA GLY A 150 -23.62 -24.21 -15.99
C GLY A 150 -23.89 -24.50 -14.50
N ARG A 151 -23.02 -24.07 -13.56
CA ARG A 151 -23.27 -24.05 -12.11
C ARG A 151 -23.72 -22.65 -11.71
N LYS A 152 -24.74 -22.54 -10.85
CA LYS A 152 -25.19 -21.24 -10.32
C LYS A 152 -24.14 -20.67 -9.37
N HIS A 153 -23.48 -19.57 -9.74
CA HIS A 153 -22.67 -18.78 -8.83
C HIS A 153 -23.40 -17.50 -8.43
N ALA A 154 -23.31 -17.13 -7.15
CA ALA A 154 -23.70 -15.81 -6.68
C ALA A 154 -22.43 -14.98 -6.49
N ILE A 155 -22.35 -13.84 -7.19
CA ILE A 155 -21.18 -12.97 -7.23
C ILE A 155 -21.58 -11.55 -6.85
N ARG A 156 -20.83 -10.94 -5.94
CA ARG A 156 -20.92 -9.51 -5.61
C ARG A 156 -19.56 -8.85 -5.81
N MET A 157 -19.50 -7.90 -6.73
CA MET A 157 -18.33 -7.08 -6.99
C MET A 157 -18.43 -5.82 -6.16
N VAL A 158 -17.50 -5.64 -5.23
CA VAL A 158 -17.42 -4.47 -4.36
C VAL A 158 -16.24 -3.62 -4.80
N GLU A 159 -16.46 -2.35 -5.06
CA GLU A 159 -15.44 -1.36 -5.40
C GLU A 159 -15.44 -0.27 -4.33
N ILE A 160 -14.25 0.03 -3.82
CA ILE A 160 -14.03 0.98 -2.74
C ILE A 160 -12.99 1.97 -3.25
N GLU A 161 -13.37 3.23 -3.34
CA GLU A 161 -12.40 4.28 -3.60
C GLU A 161 -11.60 4.52 -2.31
N ILE A 162 -10.27 4.47 -2.39
CA ILE A 162 -9.37 4.78 -1.29
C ILE A 162 -8.29 5.77 -1.73
N GLU A 163 -7.80 6.57 -0.80
CA GLU A 163 -6.59 7.37 -0.97
C GLU A 163 -5.45 6.68 -0.23
N PRO A 164 -4.55 5.96 -0.92
CA PRO A 164 -3.41 5.32 -0.26
C PRO A 164 -2.30 6.34 0.04
N VAL A 165 -1.46 6.03 1.02
CA VAL A 165 -0.15 6.69 1.17
C VAL A 165 0.65 6.47 -0.11
N CYS A 166 1.34 7.50 -0.57
CA CYS A 166 2.09 7.47 -1.82
C CYS A 166 3.44 6.74 -1.67
N ASP A 167 3.91 6.14 -2.76
CA ASP A 167 5.26 5.57 -2.80
C ASP A 167 6.29 6.69 -2.56
N PRO A 168 7.29 6.51 -1.69
CA PRO A 168 8.35 7.49 -1.50
C PRO A 168 9.14 7.68 -2.80
N ALA A 169 9.48 8.92 -3.11
CA ALA A 169 10.33 9.25 -4.24
C ALA A 169 11.77 8.70 -4.03
N PRO A 170 12.55 8.49 -5.10
CA PRO A 170 13.92 8.00 -5.00
C PRO A 170 14.76 8.87 -4.05
N GLY A 171 15.47 8.21 -3.13
CA GLY A 171 16.30 8.88 -2.12
C GLY A 171 15.55 9.54 -0.96
N ALA A 172 14.22 9.46 -0.92
CA ALA A 172 13.45 9.82 0.26
C ALA A 172 13.59 8.75 1.35
N GLU A 173 13.43 9.16 2.61
CA GLU A 173 13.36 8.22 3.73
C GLU A 173 12.11 7.36 3.63
N LEU A 174 12.22 6.09 4.07
CA LEU A 174 11.08 5.17 4.09
C LEU A 174 10.09 5.60 5.19
N PRO A 175 8.83 5.93 4.86
CA PRO A 175 7.85 6.32 5.85
C PRO A 175 7.60 5.20 6.89
N PRO A 176 7.45 5.52 8.20
CA PRO A 176 7.28 4.52 9.25
C PRO A 176 6.08 3.58 9.02
N VAL A 177 4.98 4.09 8.46
CA VAL A 177 3.78 3.28 8.14
C VAL A 177 4.05 2.24 7.06
N ILE A 178 4.88 2.57 6.06
CA ILE A 178 5.29 1.63 5.01
C ILE A 178 6.26 0.60 5.59
N ASP A 179 7.21 1.03 6.42
CA ASP A 179 8.16 0.13 7.07
C ASP A 179 7.48 -0.88 8.01
N ALA A 180 6.50 -0.43 8.80
CA ALA A 180 5.69 -1.27 9.67
C ALA A 180 4.91 -2.31 8.86
N ALA A 181 4.28 -1.90 7.76
CA ALA A 181 3.56 -2.80 6.88
C ALA A 181 4.48 -3.84 6.20
N LEU A 182 5.66 -3.45 5.72
CA LEU A 182 6.66 -4.39 5.17
C LEU A 182 7.15 -5.38 6.23
N THR A 183 7.36 -4.91 7.46
CA THR A 183 7.75 -5.75 8.59
C THR A 183 6.66 -6.77 8.92
N GLN A 184 5.40 -6.34 8.96
CA GLN A 184 4.27 -7.23 9.19
C GLN A 184 4.13 -8.25 8.05
N LEU A 185 4.29 -7.85 6.79
CA LEU A 185 4.26 -8.76 5.64
C LEU A 185 5.41 -9.78 5.65
N ALA A 186 6.59 -9.42 6.16
CA ALA A 186 7.73 -10.33 6.27
C ALA A 186 7.48 -11.51 7.23
N THR A 187 6.47 -11.40 8.11
CA THR A 187 6.05 -12.50 8.98
C THR A 187 5.35 -13.63 8.20
N VAL A 188 4.93 -13.36 6.96
CA VAL A 188 4.27 -14.34 6.08
C VAL A 188 5.32 -14.96 5.14
N PRO A 189 5.58 -16.28 5.23
CA PRO A 189 6.62 -16.95 4.43
C PRO A 189 6.54 -16.65 2.93
N ASP A 190 5.33 -16.69 2.36
CA ASP A 190 5.10 -16.48 0.92
C ASP A 190 5.46 -15.07 0.44
N TYR A 191 5.51 -14.09 1.35
CA TYR A 191 5.79 -12.69 1.02
C TYR A 191 7.22 -12.25 1.31
N GLN A 192 8.04 -13.08 1.97
CA GLN A 192 9.39 -12.68 2.38
C GLN A 192 10.27 -12.21 1.21
N SER A 193 10.26 -12.94 0.09
CA SER A 193 11.01 -12.56 -1.11
C SER A 193 10.51 -11.26 -1.72
N ALA A 194 9.18 -11.06 -1.75
CA ALA A 194 8.59 -9.83 -2.26
C ALA A 194 8.95 -8.63 -1.38
N VAL A 195 8.95 -8.78 -0.05
CA VAL A 195 9.35 -7.74 0.89
C VAL A 195 10.80 -7.34 0.71
N VAL A 196 11.72 -8.30 0.49
CA VAL A 196 13.13 -7.99 0.20
C VAL A 196 13.26 -7.15 -1.07
N ILE A 197 12.52 -7.50 -2.13
CA ILE A 197 12.53 -6.76 -3.39
C ILE A 197 11.94 -5.34 -3.20
N MET A 198 10.80 -5.22 -2.51
CA MET A 198 10.17 -3.91 -2.24
C MET A 198 11.08 -3.00 -1.42
N ARG A 199 11.73 -3.52 -0.37
CA ARG A 199 12.72 -2.76 0.42
C ARG A 199 13.89 -2.31 -0.43
N GLY A 200 14.40 -3.18 -1.30
CA GLY A 200 15.47 -2.84 -2.24
C GLY A 200 15.07 -1.73 -3.20
N GLU A 201 13.83 -1.73 -3.68
CA GLU A 201 13.32 -0.67 -4.57
C GLU A 201 13.17 0.66 -3.82
N PHE A 202 12.57 0.66 -2.64
CA PHE A 202 12.40 1.89 -1.83
C PHE A 202 13.74 2.49 -1.37
N ALA A 203 14.81 1.69 -1.28
CA ALA A 203 16.13 2.17 -0.90
C ALA A 203 16.90 2.85 -2.06
N LYS A 204 16.42 2.78 -3.31
CA LYS A 204 17.11 3.36 -4.46
C LYS A 204 17.16 4.89 -4.38
N GLY A 205 18.27 5.45 -4.83
CA GLY A 205 18.52 6.89 -4.86
C GLY A 205 18.97 7.48 -3.52
N PHE A 206 19.28 6.64 -2.52
CA PHE A 206 19.85 7.11 -1.25
C PHE A 206 21.15 7.90 -1.43
N ASP A 207 21.93 7.52 -2.44
CA ASP A 207 23.21 8.12 -2.84
C ASP A 207 23.06 9.41 -3.68
N LEU A 208 21.84 9.77 -4.08
CA LEU A 208 21.59 11.02 -4.79
C LEU A 208 21.88 12.23 -3.90
N MET A 209 22.53 13.23 -4.49
CA MET A 209 22.65 14.54 -3.87
C MET A 209 21.28 15.19 -3.72
N SER A 210 21.11 16.11 -2.76
CA SER A 210 19.82 16.76 -2.47
C SER A 210 19.16 17.39 -3.71
N TRP A 211 19.95 18.00 -4.61
CA TRP A 211 19.43 18.59 -5.85
C TRP A 211 18.98 17.55 -6.88
N GLN A 212 19.62 16.37 -6.91
CA GLN A 212 19.23 15.26 -7.76
C GLN A 212 17.94 14.61 -7.28
N LYS A 213 17.73 14.54 -5.95
CA LYS A 213 16.45 14.10 -5.36
C LYS A 213 15.30 15.02 -5.81
N ILE A 214 15.50 16.34 -5.75
CA ILE A 214 14.51 17.31 -6.26
C ILE A 214 14.26 17.12 -7.75
N GLN A 215 15.34 16.94 -8.52
CA GLN A 215 15.24 16.67 -9.96
C GLN A 215 14.40 15.43 -10.27
N SER A 216 14.65 14.32 -9.58
CA SER A 216 13.93 13.06 -9.78
C SER A 216 12.48 13.15 -9.36
N THR A 217 12.19 13.78 -8.21
CA THR A 217 10.83 13.93 -7.69
C THR A 217 9.97 14.76 -8.64
N LEU A 218 10.49 15.89 -9.13
CA LEU A 218 9.74 16.78 -10.02
C LEU A 218 9.73 16.32 -11.49
N MET A 219 10.45 15.24 -11.83
CA MET A 219 10.64 14.77 -13.21
C MET A 219 11.19 15.87 -14.14
N THR A 220 12.24 16.56 -13.68
CA THR A 220 12.83 17.69 -14.41
C THR A 220 14.25 17.40 -14.91
N THR A 221 14.81 18.32 -15.68
CA THR A 221 16.23 18.32 -16.05
C THR A 221 17.02 19.14 -15.03
N ALA A 222 18.35 18.99 -14.99
CA ALA A 222 19.24 19.72 -14.09
C ALA A 222 19.11 21.26 -14.16
N ALA A 223 18.59 21.79 -15.28
CA ALA A 223 18.31 23.21 -15.43
C ALA A 223 17.27 23.74 -14.43
N VAL A 224 16.26 22.93 -14.08
CA VAL A 224 15.19 23.38 -13.16
C VAL A 224 15.69 23.50 -11.72
N PRO A 225 16.35 22.48 -11.12
CA PRO A 225 17.04 22.64 -9.84
C PRO A 225 18.02 23.83 -9.80
N ALA A 226 18.71 24.12 -10.91
CA ALA A 226 19.58 25.30 -11.01
C ALA A 226 18.80 26.63 -10.96
N MET A 227 17.68 26.72 -11.70
CA MET A 227 16.78 27.89 -11.65
C MET A 227 16.14 28.07 -10.27
N LEU A 228 15.87 26.98 -9.56
CA LEU A 228 15.36 26.99 -8.19
C LEU A 228 16.43 27.33 -7.15
N GLY A 229 17.70 27.45 -7.55
CA GLY A 229 18.82 27.75 -6.65
C GLY A 229 19.20 26.60 -5.71
N VAL A 230 18.75 25.37 -6.00
CA VAL A 230 19.04 24.18 -5.19
C VAL A 230 20.16 23.32 -5.78
N ALA A 231 20.45 23.47 -7.07
CA ALA A 231 21.61 22.82 -7.69
C ALA A 231 22.89 23.65 -7.52
N PRO A 232 24.06 22.98 -7.41
CA PRO A 232 25.34 23.64 -7.37
C PRO A 232 25.60 24.42 -8.67
N PRO A 233 26.28 25.58 -8.59
CA PRO A 233 26.58 26.41 -9.76
C PRO A 233 27.46 25.67 -10.79
N ASP A 234 28.29 24.72 -10.34
CA ASP A 234 29.31 24.05 -11.14
C ASP A 234 28.99 22.58 -11.45
N ALA A 235 27.71 22.24 -11.64
CA ALA A 235 27.27 20.90 -12.02
C ALA A 235 27.62 19.74 -11.05
N GLY A 236 27.98 20.04 -9.80
CA GLY A 236 28.08 19.05 -8.73
C GLY A 236 29.49 18.61 -8.35
N GLU A 237 30.51 19.43 -8.59
CA GLU A 237 31.81 19.20 -7.98
C GLU A 237 31.70 19.28 -6.44
N VAL A 238 32.05 18.17 -5.77
CA VAL A 238 32.09 18.11 -4.31
C VAL A 238 33.38 18.79 -3.87
N VAL A 239 33.27 19.99 -3.31
CA VAL A 239 34.40 20.70 -2.72
C VAL A 239 34.48 20.33 -1.24
N GLY A 240 35.61 19.79 -0.80
CA GLY A 240 35.87 19.52 0.62
C GLY A 240 35.88 20.83 1.41
N PHE A 241 35.37 20.84 2.65
CA PHE A 241 35.35 22.05 3.47
C PHE A 241 36.76 22.61 3.74
N ASP A 242 37.74 21.72 3.79
CA ASP A 242 39.19 22.00 3.84
C ASP A 242 39.74 22.70 2.59
N GLN A 243 38.96 22.77 1.52
CA GLN A 243 39.27 23.44 0.26
C GLN A 243 38.49 24.74 0.06
N VAL A 244 37.62 25.10 1.02
CA VAL A 244 36.85 26.34 0.98
C VAL A 244 37.63 27.44 1.72
N GLY A 245 38.09 28.44 0.97
CA GLY A 245 38.63 29.68 1.52
C GLY A 245 37.62 30.81 1.39
N THR A 246 37.53 31.69 2.40
CA THR A 246 36.78 32.95 2.25
C THR A 246 37.77 34.03 1.84
N VAL A 247 37.41 34.85 0.84
CA VAL A 247 38.21 36.05 0.52
C VAL A 247 37.58 37.24 1.22
N ILE A 248 38.20 37.70 2.31
CA ILE A 248 37.82 38.94 2.98
C ILE A 248 38.86 40.00 2.62
N ASN A 249 38.45 41.09 1.98
CA ASN A 249 39.33 42.20 1.57
C ASN A 249 40.51 41.82 0.66
N GLY A 250 40.37 40.77 -0.15
CA GLY A 250 41.39 40.37 -1.13
C GLY A 250 42.50 39.47 -0.57
N GLU A 251 42.45 39.13 0.72
CA GLU A 251 43.28 38.08 1.30
C GLU A 251 42.51 36.76 1.34
N GLN A 252 43.15 35.68 0.89
CA GLN A 252 42.63 34.32 1.02
C GLN A 252 42.76 33.90 2.48
N THR A 253 41.64 33.70 3.17
CA THR A 253 41.62 33.10 4.50
C THR A 253 41.22 31.64 4.36
N GLU A 254 42.06 30.74 4.88
CA GLU A 254 41.67 29.34 5.10
C GLU A 254 40.57 29.32 6.17
N LEU A 255 39.49 28.56 5.95
CA LEU A 255 38.53 28.25 7.00
C LEU A 255 39.18 27.23 7.94
N THR A 256 39.90 27.70 8.95
CA THR A 256 40.35 26.85 10.06
C THR A 256 39.18 26.60 11.01
N ASP A 257 39.14 25.43 11.68
CA ASP A 257 38.07 24.99 12.58
C ASP A 257 37.70 26.01 13.70
N ASP A 258 38.54 27.02 13.94
CA ASP A 258 38.36 28.09 14.91
C ASP A 258 37.32 29.18 14.53
N ILE A 259 36.73 29.13 13.32
CA ILE A 259 35.73 30.13 12.86
C ILE A 259 34.28 29.65 13.12
N LEU A 260 34.09 28.41 13.56
CA LEU A 260 32.78 27.96 14.03
C LEU A 260 32.46 28.63 15.38
N PRO A 261 31.25 29.16 15.59
CA PRO A 261 30.86 29.64 16.91
C PRO A 261 30.97 28.48 17.90
N ASP A 262 31.67 28.73 19.00
CA ASP A 262 31.81 27.80 20.13
C ASP A 262 30.43 27.21 20.46
N PRO A 263 30.25 25.87 20.40
CA PRO A 263 28.96 25.24 20.67
C PRO A 263 28.45 25.49 22.10
N ASP A 264 29.30 25.97 23.02
CA ASP A 264 28.93 26.34 24.39
C ASP A 264 28.50 27.82 24.56
N LEU A 265 28.48 28.64 23.49
CA LEU A 265 27.86 29.99 23.52
C LEU A 265 26.35 29.94 23.28
N GLY A 266 25.67 29.04 23.99
CA GLY A 266 24.25 29.16 24.30
C GLY A 266 24.02 30.30 25.30
N GLY A 267 24.16 31.54 24.83
CA GLY A 267 23.84 32.73 25.59
C GLY A 267 22.35 32.78 25.91
N SER A 268 22.03 32.77 27.21
CA SER A 268 20.72 33.09 27.76
C SER A 268 20.22 34.45 27.27
N ALA A 269 19.10 34.45 26.55
CA ALA A 269 18.11 35.53 26.48
C ALA A 269 16.76 34.95 26.02
#